data_AF-A0A815U8F5-F1
#
_entry.id   AF-A0A815U8F5-F1
#
_cell.length_a   1.000
_cell.length_b   1.000
_cell.length_c   1.000
_cell.angle_alpha   90.00
_cell.angle_beta   90.00
_cell.angle_gamma   90.00
#
_symmetry.space_group_name_H-M   'P 1'
#
loop_
_entity.id
_entity.type
_entity.pdbx_description
1 polymer ?
#
loop_
_entity_poly.entity_id
_entity_poly.type
_entity_poly.pdbx_seq_one_letter_code
_entity_poly.pdbx_strand_id
1 'polypeptide(L)' 'MTTDADYQYSPSRWSRRYGDADKVIKSFMETTTKATESARTALPCLLNWAVDTTTRSFSNHVIDIYFPLNTKQFFPK' A
#
# COMPACT_ATOMS: atom_id res chain seq x y z
N MET A 1 -4.96 24.15 -27.22
CA MET A 1 -4.55 22.77 -26.88
C MET A 1 -5.34 22.37 -25.64
N THR A 2 -6.42 21.61 -25.81
CA THR A 2 -7.10 20.99 -24.67
C THR A 2 -6.13 20.00 -24.05
N THR A 3 -5.60 20.33 -22.87
CA THR A 3 -4.80 19.42 -22.08
C THR A 3 -5.65 18.19 -21.78
N ASP A 4 -5.18 17.02 -22.19
CA ASP A 4 -5.80 15.74 -21.87
C ASP A 4 -5.82 15.58 -20.35
N ALA A 5 -6.99 15.79 -19.74
CA ALA A 5 -7.17 15.72 -18.30
C ALA A 5 -6.81 14.32 -17.78
N ASP A 6 -7.06 13.28 -18.56
CA ASP A 6 -6.73 11.90 -18.18
C ASP A 6 -5.22 11.72 -18.08
N TYR A 7 -4.44 12.45 -18.88
CA TYR A 7 -2.98 12.49 -18.75
C TYR A 7 -2.51 13.24 -17.50
N GLN A 8 -3.19 14.34 -17.14
CA GLN A 8 -2.80 15.18 -16.00
C GLN A 8 -3.20 14.60 -14.64
N TYR A 9 -4.20 13.73 -14.58
CA TYR A 9 -4.67 13.14 -13.33
C TYR A 9 -4.25 11.67 -13.15
N SER A 10 -3.36 11.16 -14.01
CA SER A 10 -2.85 9.78 -13.95
C SER A 10 -1.33 9.76 -13.77
N PRO A 11 -0.81 9.70 -12.52
CA PRO A 11 0.63 9.72 -12.25
C PRO A 11 1.44 8.62 -12.94
N SER A 12 0.82 7.49 -13.29
CA SER A 12 1.47 6.40 -14.02
C SER A 12 1.95 6.84 -15.42
N ARG A 13 1.25 7.78 -16.05
CA ARG A 13 1.57 8.31 -17.39
C ARG A 13 2.80 9.23 -17.40
N TRP A 14 3.21 9.74 -16.24
CA TRP A 14 4.42 10.55 -16.09
C TRP A 14 5.66 9.70 -15.81
N SER A 15 5.49 8.39 -15.61
CA SER A 15 6.61 7.50 -15.37
C SER A 15 7.45 7.33 -16.63
N ARG A 16 8.77 7.47 -16.49
CA ARG A 16 9.72 7.12 -17.56
C ARG A 16 10.01 5.61 -17.65
N ARG A 17 9.42 4.82 -16.75
CA ARG A 17 9.62 3.36 -16.68
C ARG A 17 8.68 2.66 -17.65
N TYR A 18 9.13 1.55 -18.23
CA TYR A 18 8.37 0.64 -19.09
C TYR A 18 7.78 1.21 -20.39
N GLY A 19 7.77 2.54 -20.58
CA GLY A 19 7.22 3.22 -21.76
C GLY A 19 5.69 3.10 -21.89
N ASP A 20 5.01 2.60 -20.85
CA ASP A 20 3.59 2.23 -20.86
C ASP A 20 3.02 2.32 -19.43
N ALA A 21 1.97 3.12 -19.27
CA ALA A 21 1.34 3.39 -17.99
C ALA A 21 0.69 2.13 -17.38
N ASP A 22 0.15 1.23 -18.19
CA ASP A 22 -0.51 0.01 -17.71
C ASP A 22 0.53 -0.96 -17.13
N LYS A 23 1.71 -1.02 -17.75
CA LYS A 23 2.84 -1.81 -17.20
C LYS A 23 3.33 -1.24 -15.87
N VAL A 24 3.33 0.08 -15.70
CA VAL A 24 3.68 0.72 -14.42
C VAL A 24 2.70 0.29 -13.33
N ILE A 25 1.39 0.35 -13.62
CA ILE A 25 0.35 -0.06 -12.67
C ILE A 25 0.48 -1.56 -12.34
N LYS A 26 0.60 -2.41 -13.36
CA LYS A 26 0.75 -3.86 -13.18
C LYS A 26 1.96 -4.21 -12.32
N SER A 27 3.13 -3.65 -12.66
CA SER A 27 4.36 -3.88 -11.89
C SER A 27 4.25 -3.40 -10.45
N PHE A 28 3.58 -2.26 -10.22
CA PHE A 28 3.32 -1.76 -8.86
C PHE A 28 2.43 -2.72 -8.07
N MET A 29 1.34 -3.20 -8.66
CA MET A 29 0.43 -4.15 -8.01
C MET A 29 1.15 -5.45 -7.66
N GLU A 30 1.85 -6.06 -8.62
CA GLU A 30 2.59 -7.32 -8.39
C GLU A 30 3.67 -7.16 -7.31
N THR A 31 4.44 -6.08 -7.37
CA THR A 31 5.53 -5.82 -6.41
C THR A 31 4.97 -5.57 -5.01
N THR A 32 3.93 -4.74 -4.90
CA THR A 32 3.32 -4.39 -3.61
C THR A 32 2.65 -5.60 -2.98
N THR A 33 1.87 -6.38 -3.73
CA THR A 33 1.25 -7.62 -3.24
C THR A 33 2.30 -8.58 -2.71
N LYS A 34 3.34 -8.87 -3.50
CA LYS A 34 4.41 -9.78 -3.09
C LYS A 34 5.16 -9.28 -1.85
N ALA A 35 5.46 -7.97 -1.79
CA ALA A 35 6.14 -7.38 -0.64
C ALA A 35 5.28 -7.43 0.62
N THR A 36 3.97 -7.16 0.51
CA THR A 36 3.02 -7.25 1.62
C THR A 36 2.88 -8.69 2.11
N GLU A 37 2.73 -9.66 1.22
CA GLU A 37 2.70 -11.09 1.59
C GLU A 37 3.99 -11.51 2.29
N SER A 38 5.14 -11.08 1.77
CA SER A 38 6.44 -11.34 2.40
C SER A 38 6.51 -10.73 3.81
N ALA A 39 6.08 -9.48 3.98
CA ALA A 39 6.08 -8.80 5.27
C ALA A 39 5.17 -9.49 6.29
N ARG A 40 3.99 -9.97 5.88
CA ARG A 40 3.06 -10.74 6.75
C ARG A 40 3.69 -12.02 7.29
N THR A 41 4.55 -12.67 6.51
CA THR A 41 5.25 -13.88 6.95
C THR A 41 6.52 -13.60 7.77
N ALA A 42 7.19 -12.48 7.51
CA ALA A 42 8.50 -12.17 8.09
C ALA A 42 8.43 -11.39 9.40
N LEU A 43 7.35 -10.64 9.63
CA LEU A 43 7.22 -9.74 10.77
C LEU A 43 6.08 -10.16 11.70
N PRO A 44 6.23 -10.01 13.02
CA PRO A 44 5.11 -10.12 13.94
C PRO A 44 4.06 -9.08 13.55
N CYS A 45 2.80 -9.50 13.40
CA CYS A 45 1.73 -8.62 12.98
C CYS A 45 0.38 -8.96 13.65
N LEU A 46 -0.47 -7.93 13.75
CA LEU A 46 -1.90 -8.06 13.99
C LEU A 46 -2.62 -7.68 12.71
N LEU A 47 -3.26 -8.66 12.06
CA LEU A 47 -3.96 -8.45 10.79
C LEU A 47 -5.44 -8.13 11.02
N ASN A 48 -6.00 -7.30 10.15
CA ASN A 48 -7.42 -6.95 10.12
C ASN A 48 -7.95 -6.39 11.46
N TRP A 49 -7.17 -5.57 12.15
CA TRP A 49 -7.58 -4.94 13.39
C TRP A 49 -8.66 -3.89 13.13
N ALA A 50 -9.83 -4.04 13.74
CA ALA A 50 -10.94 -3.10 13.55
C ALA A 50 -10.60 -1.72 14.13
N VAL A 51 -10.72 -0.68 13.31
CA VAL A 51 -10.47 0.72 13.72
C VAL A 51 -11.69 1.31 14.42
N ASP A 52 -12.89 0.94 13.98
CA ASP A 52 -14.15 1.30 14.62
C ASP A 52 -14.76 0.08 15.31
N THR A 53 -14.77 0.10 16.65
CA THR A 53 -15.37 -0.95 17.47
C THR A 53 -16.81 -0.62 17.88
N THR A 54 -17.29 0.59 17.59
CA THR A 54 -18.61 1.08 18.02
C THR A 54 -19.72 0.74 17.04
N THR A 55 -19.41 0.61 15.75
CA THR A 55 -20.38 0.19 14.74
C THR A 55 -19.95 -1.14 14.12
N ARG A 56 -20.65 -2.23 14.45
CA ARG A 56 -20.35 -3.61 14.00
C ARG A 56 -20.51 -3.85 12.48
N SER A 57 -20.57 -2.80 11.66
CA SER A 57 -21.01 -2.87 10.26
C SER A 57 -20.09 -2.14 9.28
N PHE A 58 -18.77 -2.19 9.48
CA PHE A 58 -17.84 -1.74 8.45
C PHE A 58 -16.70 -2.74 8.25
N SER A 59 -16.96 -3.77 7.44
CA SER A 59 -16.02 -4.84 7.08
C SER A 59 -14.69 -4.35 6.47
N ASN A 60 -14.61 -3.06 6.08
CA ASN A 60 -13.48 -2.49 5.36
C ASN A 60 -12.68 -1.49 6.21
N HIS A 61 -13.05 -1.25 7.47
CA HIS A 61 -12.35 -0.32 8.37
C HIS A 61 -11.39 -1.09 9.27
N VAL A 62 -10.44 -1.78 8.63
CA VAL A 62 -9.42 -2.56 9.32
C VAL A 62 -8.03 -2.06 8.99
N ILE A 63 -7.10 -2.24 9.93
CA ILE A 63 -5.68 -1.95 9.75
C ILE A 63 -4.86 -3.20 10.05
N ASP A 64 -3.76 -3.36 9.33
CA ASP A 64 -2.71 -4.31 9.68
C ASP A 64 -1.62 -3.57 10.46
N ILE A 65 -1.25 -4.08 11.64
CA ILE A 65 -0.21 -3.50 12.50
C ILE A 65 0.99 -4.44 12.48
N TYR A 66 2.14 -3.93 12.03
CA TYR A 66 3.41 -4.69 11.99
C TYR A 66 4.34 -4.20 13.10
N PHE A 67 4.94 -5.12 13.84
CA PHE A 67 5.84 -4.81 14.93
C PHE A 67 7.30 -5.02 14.53
N PRO A 68 8.24 -4.19 15.03
CA PRO A 68 9.66 -4.39 14.80
C PRO A 68 10.14 -5.66 15.53
N LEU A 69 11.08 -6.38 14.92
CA LEU A 69 11.71 -7.57 15.53
C LEU A 69 12.58 -7.20 16.76
N ASN A 70 13.06 -5.96 16.84
CA ASN A 70 13.86 -5.46 17.94
C ASN A 70 13.20 -4.23 18.56
N THR A 71 12.70 -4.39 19.78
CA THR A 71 12.03 -3.33 20.55
C THR A 71 12.98 -2.23 21.04
N LYS A 72 14.28 -2.26 20.74
CA LYS A 72 15.19 -1.13 21.05
C LYS A 72 15.31 -0.10 19.93
N GLN A 73 14.78 -0.39 18.73
CA GLN A 73 14.61 0.56 17.64
C GLN A 73 13.28 1.30 17.83
N PHE A 74 13.19 2.15 18.85
CA PHE A 74 12.08 3.10 18.92
C PHE A 74 12.44 4.37 18.17
N PHE A 75 11.40 4.96 17.57
CA PHE A 75 11.36 6.21 16.80
C PHE A 75 12.39 7.24 17.26
N PRO A 76 12.99 8.02 16.33
CA PRO A 76 13.90 9.09 16.71
C PRO A 76 13.23 9.96 17.79
N LYS A 77 13.95 10.16 18.90
CA LYS A 77 13.54 11.05 19.99
C LYS A 77 13.31 12.47 19.50
#